data_AF-A0A511MR69-F1
#
_entry.id   AF-A0A511MR69-F1
#
_cell.length_a   1.000
_cell.length_b   1.000
_cell.length_c   1.000
_cell.angle_alpha   90.00
_cell.angle_beta   90.00
_cell.angle_gamma   90.00
#
_symmetry.space_group_name_H-M   'P 1'
#
loop_
_entity.id
_entity.type
_entity.pdbx_description
1 polymer ?
#
loop_
_entity_poly.entity_id
_entity_poly.type
_entity_poly.pdbx_seq_one_letter_code
_entity_poly.pdbx_strand_id
1 'polypeptide(L)'
;MSAKTTALRAIPILGWLYLAGGVLAIAADRVPENRVLRAAWWIDAFLSVVVHAAQIRPALRAAEGSGRSPVETAVLTQIFGMTWWRTQETQ
;
A
#
# COMPACT_ATOMS: atom_id res chain seq x y z
N MET A 1 -5.21 -9.29 -16.47
CA MET A 1 -5.07 -7.92 -15.92
C MET A 1 -4.64 -6.96 -17.02
N SER A 2 -5.22 -5.75 -17.08
CA SER A 2 -4.77 -4.71 -18.01
C SER A 2 -3.44 -4.10 -17.56
N ALA A 3 -2.63 -3.62 -18.52
CA ALA A 3 -1.39 -2.87 -18.23
C ALA A 3 -1.63 -1.69 -17.27
N LYS A 4 -2.81 -1.06 -17.35
CA LYS A 4 -3.23 0.01 -16.44
C LYS A 4 -3.33 -0.48 -14.99
N THR A 5 -3.92 -1.65 -14.76
CA THR A 5 -4.05 -2.23 -13.42
C THR A 5 -2.68 -2.58 -12.84
N THR A 6 -1.78 -3.13 -13.67
CA THR A 6 -0.40 -3.41 -13.27
C THR A 6 0.34 -2.14 -12.87
N ALA A 7 0.24 -1.07 -13.68
CA ALA A 7 0.87 0.21 -13.37
C ALA A 7 0.35 0.81 -12.05
N LEU A 8 -0.96 0.77 -11.80
CA LEU A 8 -1.55 1.27 -10.55
C LEU A 8 -1.09 0.46 -9.34
N ARG A 9 -0.99 -0.87 -9.46
CA ARG A 9 -0.52 -1.74 -8.37
C ARG A 9 0.97 -1.61 -8.09
N ALA A 10 1.77 -1.08 -9.02
CA ALA A 10 3.18 -0.81 -8.79
C ALA A 10 3.41 0.34 -7.80
N ILE A 11 2.50 1.32 -7.73
CA ILE A 11 2.61 2.50 -6.84
C ILE A 11 2.77 2.10 -5.36
N PRO A 12 1.85 1.33 -4.75
CA PRO A 12 2.00 0.95 -3.34
C PRO A 12 3.21 0.04 -3.10
N ILE A 13 3.62 -0.77 -4.08
CA ILE A 13 4.85 -1.57 -3.97
C ILE A 13 6.09 -0.67 -3.91
N LEU A 14 6.16 0.34 -4.78
CA LEU A 14 7.24 1.33 -4.75
C LEU A 14 7.24 2.11 -3.43
N GLY A 15 6.08 2.40 -2.85
CA GLY A 15 5.96 3.00 -1.51
C GLY A 15 6.58 2.10 -0.43
N TRP A 16 6.18 0.82 -0.36
CA TRP A 16 6.80 -0.13 0.58
C TRP A 16 8.31 -0.26 0.41
N LEU A 17 8.81 -0.27 -0.82
CA LEU A 17 10.24 -0.30 -1.12
C LEU A 17 10.94 0.99 -0.66
N TYR A 18 10.32 2.15 -0.85
CA TYR A 18 10.83 3.42 -0.37
C TYR A 18 10.90 3.47 1.15
N LEU A 19 9.88 2.95 1.84
CA LEU A 19 9.86 2.82 3.29
C LEU A 19 10.99 1.94 3.81
N ALA A 20 11.13 0.74 3.22
CA ALA A 20 12.22 -0.18 3.54
C ALA A 20 13.59 0.47 3.31
N GLY A 21 13.77 1.19 2.20
CA GLY A 21 14.99 1.95 1.91
C GLY A 21 15.30 3.00 2.98
N GLY A 22 14.30 3.73 3.47
CA GLY A 22 14.50 4.69 4.56
C GLY A 22 14.84 4.03 5.90
N VAL A 23 14.25 2.88 6.23
CA VAL A 23 14.65 2.09 7.42
C VAL A 23 16.10 1.64 7.33
N LEU A 24 16.53 1.15 6.16
CA LEU A 24 17.91 0.76 5.92
C LEU A 24 18.87 1.96 5.99
N ALA A 25 18.46 3.13 5.49
CA ALA A 25 19.25 4.36 5.60
C ALA A 25 19.43 4.79 7.06
N ILE A 26 18.39 4.67 7.89
CA ILE A 26 18.49 4.91 9.34
C ILE A 26 19.47 3.92 9.98
N ALA A 27 19.34 2.63 9.69
CA ALA A 27 20.20 1.59 10.25
C ALA A 27 21.68 1.76 9.85
N ALA A 28 21.95 2.35 8.68
CA ALA A 28 23.29 2.62 8.18
C ALA A 28 23.83 4.02 8.55
N ASP A 29 23.09 4.82 9.34
CA ASP A 29 23.40 6.22 9.66
C ASP A 29 23.62 7.11 8.41
N ARG A 30 22.82 6.86 7.37
CA ARG A 30 22.83 7.57 6.08
C ARG A 30 21.51 8.28 5.79
N VAL A 31 20.89 8.84 6.82
CA VAL A 31 19.60 9.54 6.67
C VAL A 31 19.80 10.84 5.86
N PRO A 32 19.04 11.07 4.79
CA PRO A 32 19.14 12.31 4.03
C PRO A 32 18.79 13.54 4.86
N GLU A 33 19.59 14.59 4.79
CA GLU A 33 19.29 15.89 5.42
C GLU A 33 18.14 16.64 4.72
N ASN A 34 17.83 16.26 3.47
CA ASN A 34 16.78 16.88 2.68
C ASN A 34 15.40 16.68 3.34
N ARG A 35 14.81 17.79 3.80
CA ARG A 35 13.51 17.83 4.48
C ARG A 35 12.36 17.30 3.62
N VAL A 36 12.43 17.47 2.29
CA VAL A 36 11.40 16.99 1.36
C VAL A 36 11.37 15.48 1.32
N LEU A 37 12.53 14.82 1.24
CA LEU A 37 12.62 13.36 1.28
C LEU A 37 12.11 12.81 2.62
N ARG A 38 12.46 13.46 3.73
CA ARG A 38 11.95 13.06 5.06
C ARG A 38 10.44 13.20 5.17
N ALA A 39 9.88 14.30 4.65
CA ALA A 39 8.44 14.51 4.60
C ALA A 39 7.74 13.46 3.71
N ALA A 40 8.28 13.21 2.52
CA ALA A 40 7.77 12.18 1.61
C ALA A 40 7.77 10.80 2.27
N TRP A 41 8.84 10.42 2.98
CA TRP A 41 8.91 9.16 3.70
C TRP A 41 7.84 9.04 4.79
N TRP A 42 7.63 10.09 5.59
CA TRP A 42 6.59 10.07 6.62
C TRP A 42 5.17 10.05 6.05
N ILE A 43 4.91 10.81 4.98
CA ILE A 43 3.63 10.78 4.27
C ILE A 43 3.38 9.37 3.75
N ASP A 44 4.36 8.77 3.08
CA ASP A 44 4.23 7.43 2.52
C ASP A 44 4.06 6.35 3.60
N ALA A 45 4.72 6.51 4.76
CA ALA A 45 4.57 5.62 5.91
C ALA A 45 3.14 5.67 6.45
N PHE A 46 2.58 6.87 6.60
CA PHE A 46 1.20 7.07 7.02
C PHE A 46 0.20 6.47 6.02
N LEU A 47 0.41 6.71 4.73
CA LEU A 47 -0.45 6.18 3.67
C LEU A 47 -0.39 4.64 3.61
N SER A 48 0.81 4.07 3.64
CA SER A 48 1.02 2.63 3.50
C SER A 48 0.62 1.83 4.73
N VAL A 49 0.79 2.37 5.94
CA VAL A 49 0.44 1.68 7.18
C VAL A 49 -0.97 2.01 7.60
N VAL A 50 -1.23 3.28 7.93
CA VAL A 50 -2.49 3.70 8.58
C VAL A 50 -3.64 3.70 7.58
N VAL A 51 -3.45 4.33 6.42
CA VAL A 51 -4.54 4.48 5.45
C VAL A 51 -4.89 3.12 4.82
N HIS A 52 -3.92 2.28 4.47
CA HIS A 52 -4.21 0.91 4.02
C HIS A 52 -4.92 0.08 5.10
N ALA A 53 -4.49 0.16 6.36
CA ALA A 53 -5.17 -0.56 7.45
C ALA A 53 -6.63 -0.08 7.63
N ALA A 54 -6.86 1.24 7.56
CA ALA A 54 -8.20 1.81 7.62
C ALA A 54 -9.10 1.35 6.45
N GLN A 55 -8.51 0.98 5.32
CA GLN A 55 -9.22 0.46 4.15
C GLN A 55 -9.64 -1.01 4.29
N ILE A 56 -9.06 -1.79 5.23
CA ILE A 56 -9.40 -3.22 5.40
C ILE A 56 -10.90 -3.39 5.65
N ARG A 57 -11.49 -2.62 6.58
CA ARG A 57 -12.91 -2.78 6.92
C ARG A 57 -13.85 -2.49 5.72
N PRO A 58 -13.69 -1.38 4.98
CA PRO A 58 -14.42 -1.18 3.72
C PRO A 58 -14.19 -2.29 2.69
N ALA A 59 -12.95 -2.77 2.52
CA ALA A 59 -12.63 -3.82 1.55
C ALA A 59 -13.30 -5.17 1.90
N LEU A 60 -13.34 -5.51 3.19
CA LEU A 60 -14.05 -6.69 3.68
C LEU A 60 -15.54 -6.60 3.38
N ARG A 61 -16.17 -5.45 3.65
CA ARG A 61 -17.59 -5.21 3.31
C ARG A 61 -17.87 -5.34 1.82
N ALA A 62 -16.97 -4.82 0.98
CA ALA A 62 -17.08 -4.95 -0.48
C ALA A 62 -16.84 -6.39 -0.99
N ALA A 63 -16.23 -7.26 -0.19
CA ALA A 63 -16.00 -8.66 -0.51
C ALA A 63 -17.07 -9.61 0.08
N GLU A 64 -17.99 -9.11 0.92
CA GLU A 64 -19.10 -9.90 1.46
C GLU A 64 -19.94 -10.50 0.32
N GLY A 65 -20.30 -11.78 0.43
CA GLY A 65 -21.05 -12.51 -0.60
C GLY A 65 -20.25 -12.89 -1.85
N SER A 66 -18.99 -12.47 -1.99
CA SER A 66 -18.15 -12.80 -3.17
C SER A 66 -17.37 -14.11 -3.07
N GLY A 67 -17.47 -14.83 -1.94
CA GLY A 67 -16.71 -16.07 -1.69
C GLY A 67 -15.21 -15.88 -1.41
N ARG A 68 -14.72 -14.64 -1.42
CA ARG A 68 -13.31 -14.32 -1.15
C ARG A 68 -12.94 -14.49 0.33
N SER A 69 -11.72 -14.93 0.59
CA SER A 69 -11.19 -15.06 1.95
C SER A 69 -11.07 -13.68 2.61
N PRO A 70 -11.61 -13.49 3.84
CA PRO A 70 -11.42 -12.25 4.59
C PRO A 70 -9.94 -11.94 4.86
N VAL A 71 -9.14 -12.97 5.17
CA VAL A 71 -7.71 -12.82 5.45
C VAL A 71 -6.97 -12.35 4.21
N GLU A 72 -7.23 -12.98 3.06
CA GLU A 72 -6.62 -12.59 1.80
C GLU A 72 -7.00 -11.15 1.42
N THR A 73 -8.28 -10.79 1.59
CA THR A 73 -8.77 -9.44 1.32
C THR A 73 -8.08 -8.40 2.21
N ALA A 74 -7.88 -8.71 3.50
CA ALA A 74 -7.18 -7.82 4.42
C ALA A 74 -5.69 -7.67 4.05
N VAL A 75 -4.99 -8.78 3.77
CA VAL A 75 -3.57 -8.77 3.40
C VAL A 75 -3.33 -8.01 2.11
N LEU A 76 -4.11 -8.29 1.07
CA LEU A 76 -3.94 -7.62 -0.22
C LEU A 76 -4.35 -6.15 -0.16
N THR A 77 -5.33 -5.79 0.68
CA THR A 77 -5.64 -4.38 0.95
C THR A 77 -4.52 -3.70 1.74
N GLN A 78 -3.86 -4.38 2.67
CA GLN A 78 -2.72 -3.83 3.38
C GLN A 78 -1.52 -3.57 2.45
N ILE A 79 -1.29 -4.47 1.49
CA ILE A 79 -0.16 -4.34 0.55
C ILE A 79 -0.46 -3.28 -0.50
N PHE A 80 -1.62 -3.36 -1.16
CA PHE A 80 -1.92 -2.59 -2.37
C PHE A 80 -2.92 -1.44 -2.14
N GLY A 81 -3.50 -1.31 -0.95
CA GLY A 81 -4.53 -0.33 -0.65
C GLY A 81 -5.74 -0.44 -1.58
N MET A 82 -6.27 0.72 -1.98
CA MET A 82 -7.41 0.82 -2.90
C MET A 82 -7.14 0.23 -4.29
N THR A 83 -5.88 0.14 -4.72
CA THR A 83 -5.54 -0.37 -6.05
C THR A 83 -5.81 -1.87 -6.18
N TRP A 84 -5.95 -2.58 -5.07
CA TRP A 84 -6.45 -3.95 -5.05
C TRP A 84 -7.98 -3.98 -5.12
N TRP A 85 -8.68 -3.62 -4.04
CA TRP A 85 -10.10 -3.96 -3.91
C TRP A 85 -11.03 -3.23 -4.89
N ARG A 86 -10.68 -2.01 -5.35
CA ARG A 86 -11.47 -1.28 -6.36
C ARG A 86 -11.24 -1.74 -7.79
N THR A 87 -10.14 -2.43 -8.08
CA THR A 87 -9.87 -2.94 -9.43
C THR A 87 -10.41 -4.35 -9.64
N GLN A 88 -10.99 -4.96 -8.61
CA GLN A 88 -11.66 -6.26 -8.70
C GLN A 88 -13.03 -6.19 -9.40
N GLU A 89 -13.70 -5.03 -9.40
CA GLU A 89 -15.01 -4.85 -10.07
C GLU A 89 -14.93 -4.89 -11.61
N THR A 90 -13.72 -4.85 -12.19
CA THR A 90 -13.50 -4.88 -13.64
C THR A 90 -13.08 -6.28 -14.15
N GLN A 91 -13.36 -7.33 -13.39
CA GLN A 91 -13.22 -8.74 -13.79
C GLN A 91 -14.58 -9.41 -13.70
#